data_AF-A0A1F4W1P6-F1
#
_entry.id   AF-A0A1F4W1P6-F1
#
_cell.length_a   1.000
_cell.length_b   1.000
_cell.length_c   1.000
_cell.angle_alpha   90.00
_cell.angle_beta   90.00
_cell.angle_gamma   90.00
#
_symmetry.space_group_name_H-M   'P 1'
#
loop_
_entity.id
_entity.type
_entity.pdbx_description
1 polymer ?
#
loop_
_entity_poly.entity_id
_entity_poly.type
_entity_poly.pdbx_seq_one_letter_code
_entity_poly.pdbx_strand_id
1 'polypeptide(L)'
;MKVRKVSLVSRTLLVTTLTLLSACFLSTQGAQDYQRCRSGVDCVIGEFVFDNTGAPIVSSACTLDIRNPSGDLVLEDHAMVASSDGWHSYTSNITTPEGFYRALISCTYGGETGYYDKSFIVGDDFEDISTSVDDTLLAIQTVNNYDLGDIVTLIGSPSDTSVANTVFGKVKGVKDQVDKLTAIEVDIDALVAKWGTYSAEDIYNKVDDISDEIDDINTVEDVDSILSLAETSLDDTKEVKNKLMALRAVVDVNRQLLEKVTNQPIIKTWLEEGSIIFKTLITNPSTVSNQTVPLKYYLPKEIKREDILEMDLGLKIDYDATTEAYYVSAEFELAPGKTQVITVEVTDVWQISQEELDSIKSQAESLYKPLKGTSYYAQGTLLKSDVDAALARIIRIQQEAATPQGKIRAYREAESEKQEAYKKLDSLENLVSSVGALGSMTGFIGGAQTLGVWGLIIVLIGGFVFMAYYMRKVTGYQPASVSQIIPSVTQNKLRPRYGIILVIFVAASSIGLLFGAIYLIKNKVPKVYVPEVKSAEVTQPSKELVPVAQETAVEQKNEKKVRVLVIDSYPVNVREKGSLSSAIIGKIPESREVTFMEEIGGWTKVKVDFIVEGKEYLDGWINNNYIEGIENE
;
A
#
# COMPACT_ATOMS: atom_id res chain seq x y z
N MET A 1 23.88 2.89 27.12
CA MET A 1 24.06 4.36 27.03
C MET A 1 22.68 4.95 26.74
N LYS A 2 22.03 5.57 27.73
CA LYS A 2 20.62 6.03 27.67
C LYS A 2 20.57 7.44 27.06
N VAL A 3 19.96 7.60 25.89
CA VAL A 3 19.67 8.91 25.29
C VAL A 3 18.27 9.34 25.72
N ARG A 4 18.19 10.44 26.49
CA ARG A 4 16.93 11.07 26.90
C ARG A 4 16.36 11.87 25.72
N LYS A 5 15.09 11.61 25.37
CA LYS A 5 14.25 12.48 24.57
C LYS A 5 14.07 13.82 25.30
N VAL A 6 14.46 14.93 24.68
CA VAL A 6 14.08 16.28 25.09
C VAL A 6 13.01 16.76 24.12
N SER A 7 11.84 17.12 24.64
CA SER A 7 10.67 17.49 23.87
C SER A 7 10.79 18.89 23.26
N LEU A 8 10.39 19.00 22.00
CA LEU A 8 10.38 20.22 21.18
C LEU A 8 9.41 21.30 21.71
N VAL A 9 8.52 20.95 22.64
CA VAL A 9 7.48 21.83 23.19
C VAL A 9 8.05 22.89 24.15
N SER A 10 9.26 22.68 24.70
CA SER A 10 9.84 23.60 25.69
C SER A 10 10.56 24.81 25.08
N ARG A 11 10.92 24.79 23.79
CA ARG A 11 11.64 25.90 23.15
C ARG A 11 10.70 26.97 22.57
N THR A 12 9.52 26.56 22.10
CA THR A 12 8.50 27.48 21.59
C THR A 12 7.83 28.27 22.71
N LEU A 13 7.68 27.69 23.91
CA LEU A 13 7.12 28.37 25.08
C LEU A 13 8.07 29.43 25.67
N LEU A 14 9.39 29.24 25.55
CA LEU A 14 10.39 30.19 26.06
C LEU A 14 10.54 31.43 25.15
N VAL A 15 10.39 31.26 23.83
CA VAL A 15 10.48 32.36 22.86
C VAL A 15 9.20 33.18 22.82
N THR A 16 8.03 32.56 23.03
CA THR A 16 6.74 33.30 23.09
C THR A 16 6.51 34.00 24.43
N THR A 17 7.05 33.49 25.55
CA THR A 17 6.99 34.19 26.83
C THR A 17 7.99 35.36 26.93
N LEU A 18 9.11 35.31 26.20
CA LEU A 18 10.08 36.42 26.17
C LEU A 18 9.63 37.59 25.30
N THR A 19 8.86 37.35 24.23
CA THR A 19 8.28 38.42 23.41
C THR A 19 7.05 39.07 24.03
N LEU A 20 6.27 38.35 24.86
CA LEU A 20 5.15 38.92 25.61
C LEU A 20 5.56 39.65 26.90
N LEU A 21 6.71 39.34 27.51
CA LEU A 21 7.19 40.08 28.69
C LEU A 21 7.85 41.42 28.35
N SER A 22 8.32 41.61 27.11
CA SER A 22 8.88 42.91 26.68
C SER A 22 7.82 43.94 26.27
N ALA A 23 6.56 43.51 26.10
CA ALA A 23 5.44 44.38 25.75
C ALA A 23 4.67 44.93 26.97
N CYS A 24 5.04 44.54 28.20
CA CYS A 24 4.24 44.85 29.40
C CYS A 24 4.93 45.74 30.46
N PHE A 25 6.12 46.29 30.16
CA PHE A 25 6.81 47.26 31.02
C PHE A 25 7.31 48.48 30.25
N LEU A 26 6.41 49.17 29.56
CA LEU A 26 6.58 50.59 29.28
C LEU A 26 5.31 51.29 29.74
N SER A 27 5.27 51.65 31.01
CA SER A 27 4.40 52.73 31.45
C SER A 27 4.80 53.96 30.63
N THR A 28 3.95 54.36 29.70
CA THR A 28 4.05 55.63 28.99
C THR A 28 3.90 56.74 30.02
N GLN A 29 5.01 57.15 30.63
CA GLN A 29 5.12 58.52 31.08
C GLN A 29 5.04 59.35 29.80
N GLY A 30 4.00 60.19 29.68
CA GLY A 30 3.88 61.11 28.56
C GLY A 30 5.07 62.08 28.58
N ALA A 31 6.15 61.73 27.92
CA ALA A 31 7.16 62.69 27.52
C ALA A 31 6.47 63.63 26.53
N GLN A 32 6.43 64.92 26.85
CA GLN A 32 6.11 65.94 25.87
C GLN A 32 7.13 65.79 24.74
N ASP A 33 6.68 65.36 23.56
CA ASP A 33 7.56 65.20 22.40
C ASP A 33 7.76 66.59 21.81
N TYR A 34 8.96 67.13 21.99
CA TYR A 34 9.32 68.43 21.42
C TYR A 34 9.37 68.33 19.89
N GLN A 35 9.00 69.41 19.21
CA GLN A 35 9.15 69.48 17.76
C GLN A 35 10.61 69.24 17.37
N ARG A 36 10.82 68.48 16.29
CA ARG A 36 12.16 68.14 15.77
C ARG A 36 12.38 68.87 14.45
N CYS A 37 13.44 69.65 14.38
CA CYS A 37 13.82 70.49 13.25
C CYS A 37 15.14 70.00 12.68
N ARG A 38 15.19 69.65 11.39
CA ARG A 38 16.44 69.21 10.77
C ARG A 38 17.42 70.38 10.64
N SER A 39 18.71 70.12 10.89
CA SER A 39 19.74 71.16 10.77
C SER A 39 19.79 71.75 9.35
N GLY A 40 19.83 73.08 9.24
CA GLY A 40 19.90 73.79 7.95
C GLY A 40 18.64 73.72 7.08
N VAL A 41 17.55 73.14 7.59
CA VAL A 41 16.24 73.09 6.92
C VAL A 41 15.27 74.05 7.59
N ASP A 42 14.41 74.66 6.79
CA ASP A 42 13.35 75.54 7.28
C ASP A 42 12.42 74.78 8.23
N CYS A 43 12.34 75.25 9.48
CA CYS A 43 11.48 74.71 10.51
C CYS A 43 10.49 75.75 11.00
N VAL A 44 9.19 75.44 10.93
CA VAL A 44 8.12 76.36 11.31
C VAL A 44 7.78 76.18 12.79
N ILE A 45 7.96 77.24 13.58
CA ILE A 45 7.58 77.31 14.98
C ILE A 45 6.35 78.20 15.07
N GLY A 46 5.29 77.75 15.74
CA GLY A 46 4.08 78.55 15.86
C GLY A 46 3.10 78.09 16.92
N GLU A 47 2.08 78.92 17.14
CA GLU A 47 0.99 78.67 18.07
C GLU A 47 -0.33 79.25 17.53
N PHE A 48 -1.45 78.57 17.83
CA PHE A 48 -2.78 79.11 17.59
C PHE A 48 -3.22 79.94 18.79
N VAL A 49 -3.65 81.17 18.54
CA VAL A 49 -4.02 82.12 19.60
C VAL A 49 -5.44 82.61 19.38
N PHE A 50 -6.28 82.43 20.40
CA PHE A 50 -7.69 82.80 20.40
C PHE A 50 -8.00 83.67 21.61
N ASP A 51 -9.01 84.54 21.49
CA ASP A 51 -9.56 85.26 22.63
C ASP A 51 -10.44 84.35 23.52
N ASN A 52 -10.95 84.91 24.62
CA ASN A 52 -11.81 84.18 25.57
C ASN A 52 -13.18 83.78 25.00
N THR A 53 -13.55 84.25 23.81
CA THR A 53 -14.76 83.82 23.08
C THR A 53 -14.47 82.70 22.08
N GLY A 54 -13.18 82.35 21.89
CA GLY A 54 -12.72 81.40 20.89
C GLY A 54 -12.53 82.00 19.49
N ALA A 55 -12.56 83.33 19.35
CA ALA A 55 -12.29 83.99 18.08
C ALA A 55 -10.77 84.10 17.83
N PRO A 56 -10.29 83.85 16.58
CA PRO A 56 -8.87 83.88 16.28
C PRO A 56 -8.30 85.29 16.39
N ILE A 57 -7.15 85.42 17.04
CA ILE A 57 -6.41 86.69 17.11
C ILE A 57 -5.52 86.78 15.87
N VAL A 58 -5.86 87.69 14.96
CA VAL A 58 -5.22 87.81 13.62
C VAL A 58 -4.29 89.02 13.47
N SER A 59 -4.15 89.86 14.50
CA SER A 59 -3.19 90.96 14.54
C SER A 59 -1.78 90.46 14.86
N SER A 60 -0.71 91.14 14.42
CA SER A 60 0.69 90.87 14.82
C SER A 60 0.93 91.15 16.32
N ALA A 61 0.37 90.30 17.16
CA ALA A 61 0.30 90.43 18.61
C ALA A 61 1.36 89.56 19.32
N CYS A 62 2.03 88.67 18.58
CA CYS A 62 2.94 87.67 19.12
C CYS A 62 4.40 87.95 18.72
N THR A 63 5.30 87.81 19.69
CA THR A 63 6.75 87.82 19.49
C THR A 63 7.37 86.51 19.95
N LEU A 64 8.53 86.15 19.39
CA LEU A 64 9.23 84.90 19.66
C LEU A 64 10.67 85.17 20.12
N ASP A 65 11.01 84.57 21.26
CA ASP A 65 12.38 84.44 21.74
C ASP A 65 12.88 83.01 21.52
N ILE A 66 14.13 82.86 21.05
CA ILE A 66 14.79 81.56 20.92
C ILE A 66 16.15 81.63 21.60
N ARG A 67 16.45 80.65 22.46
CA ARG A 67 17.78 80.43 23.04
C ARG A 67 18.36 79.10 22.60
N ASN A 68 19.65 79.10 22.28
CA ASN A 68 20.39 77.89 21.91
C ASN A 68 20.57 76.94 23.13
N PRO A 69 21.06 75.71 22.91
CA PRO A 69 21.33 74.75 23.98
C PRO A 69 22.29 75.25 25.07
N SER A 70 23.23 76.15 24.70
CA SER A 70 24.17 76.79 25.63
C SER A 70 23.53 77.92 26.46
N GLY A 71 22.34 78.39 26.06
CA GLY A 71 21.56 79.44 26.72
C GLY A 71 21.68 80.84 26.12
N ASP A 72 22.46 81.00 25.05
CA ASP A 72 22.61 82.26 24.35
C ASP A 72 21.34 82.58 23.55
N LEU A 73 21.00 83.87 23.47
CA LEU A 73 19.83 84.35 22.73
C LEU A 73 20.14 84.35 21.23
N VAL A 74 19.35 83.61 20.47
CA VAL A 74 19.44 83.45 19.01
C VAL A 74 18.44 84.36 18.31
N LEU A 75 17.27 84.54 18.92
CA LEU A 75 16.21 85.41 18.45
C LEU A 75 15.59 86.11 19.67
N GLU A 76 15.35 87.41 19.57
CA GLU A 76 14.79 88.24 20.64
C GLU A 76 13.66 89.10 20.11
N ASP A 77 12.52 89.08 20.81
CA ASP A 77 11.30 89.86 20.58
C ASP A 77 10.87 89.92 19.11
N HIS A 78 11.02 88.80 18.40
CA HIS A 78 10.82 88.79 16.96
C HIS A 78 9.34 88.66 16.62
N ALA A 79 8.79 89.63 15.89
CA ALA A 79 7.40 89.62 15.46
C ALA A 79 7.07 88.38 14.61
N MET A 80 6.02 87.67 14.98
CA MET A 80 5.55 86.49 14.25
C MET A 80 4.54 86.86 13.16
N VAL A 81 4.45 86.02 12.13
CA VAL A 81 3.49 86.18 11.03
C VAL A 81 2.14 85.61 11.44
N ALA A 82 1.12 86.47 11.49
CA ALA A 82 -0.25 86.11 11.81
C ALA A 82 -1.04 85.67 10.56
N SER A 83 -1.79 84.58 10.68
CA SER A 83 -2.72 84.06 9.67
C SER A 83 -4.17 84.31 10.08
N SER A 84 -5.10 84.28 9.11
CA SER A 84 -6.52 84.60 9.34
C SER A 84 -7.26 83.61 10.25
N ASP A 85 -6.68 82.45 10.51
CA ASP A 85 -7.18 81.39 11.38
C ASP A 85 -6.64 81.46 12.83
N GLY A 86 -5.85 82.49 13.14
CA GLY A 86 -5.25 82.69 14.46
C GLY A 86 -3.91 81.98 14.65
N TRP A 87 -3.34 81.38 13.60
CA TRP A 87 -2.00 80.83 13.62
C TRP A 87 -0.94 81.94 13.55
N HIS A 88 -0.03 81.96 14.52
CA HIS A 88 1.15 82.83 14.53
C HIS A 88 2.39 81.97 14.33
N SER A 89 3.21 82.27 13.33
CA SER A 89 4.40 81.45 13.03
C SER A 89 5.64 82.24 12.68
N TYR A 90 6.77 81.57 12.87
CA TYR A 90 8.10 81.98 12.46
C TYR A 90 8.81 80.78 11.83
N THR A 91 9.42 80.98 10.66
CA THR A 91 10.23 79.94 10.01
C THR A 91 11.69 80.19 10.33
N SER A 92 12.32 79.25 11.01
CA SER A 92 13.73 79.30 11.41
C SER A 92 14.56 78.36 10.56
N ASN A 93 15.79 78.75 10.20
CA ASN A 93 16.77 77.89 9.55
C ASN A 93 18.05 77.90 10.41
N ILE A 94 18.13 76.96 11.36
CA ILE A 94 19.24 76.86 12.32
C ILE A 94 20.16 75.73 11.90
N THR A 95 21.46 76.00 11.82
CA THR A 95 22.48 75.04 11.37
C THR A 95 23.35 74.49 12.51
N THR A 96 23.65 75.27 13.56
CA THR A 96 24.49 74.85 14.70
C THR A 96 24.31 75.78 15.90
N PRO A 97 24.53 75.32 17.14
CA PRO A 97 24.82 73.94 17.54
C PRO A 97 23.54 73.09 17.61
N GLU A 98 23.63 71.81 17.27
CA GLU A 98 22.51 70.87 17.46
C GLU A 98 22.14 70.71 18.95
N GLY A 99 20.89 70.37 19.22
CA GLY A 99 20.39 70.11 20.57
C GLY A 99 19.06 70.78 20.88
N PHE A 100 18.77 70.94 22.18
CA PHE A 100 17.52 71.48 22.69
C PHE A 100 17.51 73.01 22.70
N TYR A 101 16.67 73.61 21.85
CA TYR A 101 16.43 75.04 21.76
C TYR A 101 15.20 75.41 22.58
N ARG A 102 15.36 76.42 23.44
CA ARG A 102 14.25 76.96 24.25
C ARG A 102 13.59 78.09 23.48
N ALA A 103 12.31 77.94 23.16
CA ALA A 103 11.56 78.92 22.40
C ALA A 103 10.30 79.33 23.16
N LEU A 104 10.11 80.64 23.32
CA LEU A 104 8.99 81.23 24.06
C LEU A 104 8.25 82.21 23.16
N ILE A 105 6.99 81.92 22.89
CA ILE A 105 6.08 82.84 22.20
C ILE A 105 5.37 83.69 23.24
N SER A 106 5.39 85.02 23.07
CA SER A 106 4.71 85.99 23.93
C SER A 106 3.66 86.74 23.11
N CYS A 107 2.38 86.60 23.43
CA CYS A 107 1.28 87.22 22.69
C CYS A 107 0.53 88.22 23.56
N THR A 108 0.50 89.49 23.17
CA THR A 108 -0.22 90.54 23.91
C THR A 108 -1.43 91.03 23.14
N TYR A 109 -2.62 90.85 23.72
CA TYR A 109 -3.89 91.28 23.13
C TYR A 109 -4.82 91.83 24.22
N GLY A 110 -5.47 92.96 23.94
CA GLY A 110 -6.39 93.59 24.91
C GLY A 110 -5.73 94.08 26.21
N GLY A 111 -4.40 94.18 26.26
CA GLY A 111 -3.63 94.53 27.46
C GLY A 111 -3.23 93.33 28.33
N GLU A 112 -3.60 92.10 27.93
CA GLU A 112 -3.20 90.85 28.58
C GLU A 112 -2.13 90.14 27.74
N THR A 113 -1.17 89.47 28.39
CA THR A 113 -0.07 88.75 27.72
C THR A 113 -0.10 87.27 28.08
N GLY A 114 -0.15 86.41 27.06
CA GLY A 114 0.04 84.97 27.17
C GLY A 114 1.45 84.54 26.76
N TYR A 115 1.97 83.48 27.40
CA TYR A 115 3.30 82.92 27.13
C TYR A 115 3.19 81.42 26.81
N TYR A 116 3.81 80.98 25.72
CA TYR A 116 3.71 79.61 25.21
C TYR A 116 5.09 79.02 24.93
N ASP A 117 5.40 77.90 25.59
CA ASP A 117 6.65 77.15 25.34
C ASP A 117 6.50 76.34 24.05
N LYS A 118 7.39 76.63 23.09
CA LYS A 118 7.52 75.92 21.81
C LYS A 118 8.94 75.43 21.59
N SER A 119 9.61 75.06 22.67
CA SER A 119 10.95 74.49 22.62
C SER A 119 11.01 73.30 21.64
N PHE A 120 12.14 73.17 20.95
CA PHE A 120 12.32 72.21 19.86
C PHE A 120 13.75 71.66 19.86
N ILE A 121 13.96 70.57 19.15
CA ILE A 121 15.26 69.90 19.03
C ILE A 121 15.78 70.10 17.61
N VAL A 122 17.01 70.60 17.46
CA VAL A 122 17.70 70.67 16.17
C VAL A 122 18.69 69.51 16.05
N GLY A 123 18.68 68.79 14.94
CA GLY A 123 19.65 67.71 14.64
C GLY A 123 19.52 67.16 13.23
N ASP A 124 20.59 66.53 12.73
CA ASP A 124 20.64 65.95 11.38
C ASP A 124 19.96 64.57 11.23
N ASP A 125 19.80 63.84 12.33
CA ASP A 125 19.34 62.44 12.37
C ASP A 125 18.04 62.27 13.17
N PHE A 126 16.91 62.50 12.50
CA PHE A 126 15.61 62.00 12.94
C PHE A 126 15.17 60.90 11.95
N GLU A 127 15.76 59.71 12.07
CA GLU A 127 15.43 58.59 11.17
C GLU A 127 13.97 58.15 11.33
N ASP A 128 13.23 58.15 10.23
CA ASP A 128 11.96 57.44 10.11
C ASP A 128 12.25 55.93 10.14
N ILE A 129 11.62 55.20 11.07
CA ILE A 129 11.85 53.77 11.34
C ILE A 129 11.72 52.89 10.07
N SER A 130 11.10 53.36 8.99
CA SER A 130 11.00 52.61 7.74
C SER A 130 12.32 52.47 6.97
N THR A 131 13.24 53.43 7.04
CA THR A 131 14.53 53.34 6.30
C THR A 131 15.54 52.45 7.00
N SER A 132 15.44 52.33 8.34
CA SER A 132 16.29 51.47 9.14
C SER A 132 16.21 50.00 8.74
N VAL A 133 15.04 49.48 8.33
CA VAL A 133 14.91 48.07 7.94
C VAL A 133 15.65 47.77 6.63
N ASP A 134 15.53 48.66 5.65
CA ASP A 134 16.18 48.50 4.34
C ASP A 134 17.69 48.68 4.44
N ASP A 135 18.16 49.65 5.22
CA ASP A 135 19.60 49.86 5.45
C ASP A 135 20.22 48.75 6.31
N THR A 136 19.49 48.19 7.27
CA THR A 136 19.95 47.00 8.01
C THR A 136 20.05 45.78 7.09
N LEU A 137 19.13 45.62 6.12
CA LEU A 137 19.16 44.56 5.13
C LEU A 137 20.37 44.72 4.18
N LEU A 138 20.65 45.95 3.72
CA LEU A 138 21.82 46.32 2.92
C LEU A 138 23.15 46.15 3.68
N ALA A 139 23.18 46.49 4.98
CA ALA A 139 24.35 46.31 5.84
C ALA A 139 24.64 44.82 6.12
N ILE A 140 23.61 43.98 6.27
CA ILE A 140 23.80 42.52 6.42
C ILE A 140 24.33 41.90 5.11
N GLN A 141 23.87 42.37 3.95
CA GLN A 141 24.36 41.91 2.64
C GLN A 141 25.85 42.22 2.42
N THR A 142 26.35 43.35 2.93
CA THR A 142 27.72 43.81 2.69
C THR A 142 28.77 43.24 3.65
N VAL A 143 28.40 42.85 4.88
CA VAL A 143 29.37 42.41 5.90
C VAL A 143 29.86 40.96 5.72
N ASN A 144 29.12 40.09 5.00
CA ASN A 144 29.45 38.66 4.91
C ASN A 144 29.61 38.10 3.48
N ASN A 145 29.51 38.92 2.43
CA ASN A 145 29.65 38.46 1.04
C ASN A 145 28.64 37.35 0.64
N TYR A 146 27.54 37.22 1.39
CA TYR A 146 26.40 36.35 1.10
C TYR A 146 25.24 37.21 0.61
N ASP A 147 24.88 37.04 -0.65
CA ASP A 147 23.69 37.68 -1.22
C ASP A 147 22.43 37.01 -0.67
N LEU A 148 21.81 37.65 0.34
CA LEU A 148 20.55 37.18 0.92
C LEU A 148 19.37 37.31 -0.07
N GLY A 149 19.47 38.18 -1.08
CA GLY A 149 18.46 38.33 -2.12
C GLY A 149 18.36 37.08 -2.99
N ASP A 150 19.50 36.48 -3.31
CA ASP A 150 19.56 35.19 -4.02
C ASP A 150 18.91 34.06 -3.21
N ILE A 151 19.16 34.01 -1.89
CA ILE A 151 18.55 32.99 -1.01
C ILE A 151 17.02 33.17 -0.94
N VAL A 152 16.53 34.40 -0.80
CA VAL A 152 15.09 34.68 -0.78
C VAL A 152 14.45 34.30 -2.12
N THR A 153 15.13 34.57 -3.24
CA THR A 153 14.67 34.19 -4.58
C THR A 153 14.63 32.67 -4.75
N LEU A 154 15.60 31.92 -4.22
CA LEU A 154 15.62 30.45 -4.22
C LEU A 154 14.55 29.84 -3.31
N ILE A 155 14.22 30.48 -2.18
CA ILE A 155 13.14 30.04 -1.30
C ILE A 155 11.79 30.22 -1.99
N GLY A 156 11.53 31.40 -2.54
CA GLY A 156 10.26 31.76 -3.19
C GLY A 156 9.15 32.15 -2.20
N SER A 157 7.89 31.98 -2.63
CA SER A 157 6.68 32.35 -1.86
C SER A 157 5.69 31.18 -1.77
N PRO A 158 4.87 31.07 -0.72
CA PRO A 158 3.76 30.10 -0.65
C PRO A 158 2.76 30.16 -1.81
N SER A 159 2.74 31.25 -2.58
CA SER A 159 1.92 31.42 -3.79
C SER A 159 2.55 30.81 -5.06
N ASP A 160 3.78 30.31 -4.98
CA ASP A 160 4.49 29.76 -6.13
C ASP A 160 3.78 28.52 -6.68
N THR A 161 3.77 28.41 -8.00
CA THR A 161 3.24 27.25 -8.72
C THR A 161 4.31 26.15 -8.81
N SER A 162 3.90 24.93 -9.15
CA SER A 162 4.80 23.78 -9.28
C SER A 162 5.88 23.92 -10.37
N VAL A 163 5.72 24.88 -11.28
CA VAL A 163 6.71 25.21 -12.32
C VAL A 163 7.76 26.22 -11.85
N ALA A 164 7.58 26.83 -10.68
CA ALA A 164 8.55 27.79 -10.14
C ALA A 164 9.82 27.07 -9.67
N ASN A 165 10.99 27.58 -10.07
CA ASN A 165 12.30 27.07 -9.66
C ASN A 165 12.70 27.51 -8.24
N THR A 166 11.76 27.42 -7.30
CA THR A 166 11.91 27.81 -5.90
C THR A 166 11.67 26.62 -4.97
N VAL A 167 12.05 26.72 -3.70
CA VAL A 167 11.72 25.69 -2.69
C VAL A 167 10.20 25.55 -2.56
N PHE A 168 9.46 26.66 -2.50
CA PHE A 168 7.99 26.61 -2.46
C PHE A 168 7.38 26.01 -3.73
N GLY A 169 7.92 26.30 -4.92
CA GLY A 169 7.51 25.67 -6.17
C GLY A 169 7.74 24.15 -6.17
N LYS A 170 8.90 23.68 -5.70
CA LYS A 170 9.17 22.23 -5.54
C LYS A 170 8.23 21.56 -4.54
N VAL A 171 7.99 22.19 -3.38
CA VAL A 171 7.03 21.69 -2.38
C VAL A 171 5.62 21.63 -2.97
N LYS A 172 5.23 22.65 -3.75
CA LYS A 172 3.95 22.67 -4.46
C LYS A 172 3.86 21.52 -5.47
N GLY A 173 4.92 21.25 -6.23
CA GLY A 173 4.99 20.11 -7.15
C GLY A 173 4.80 18.76 -6.46
N VAL A 174 5.51 18.53 -5.35
CA VAL A 174 5.33 17.30 -4.54
C VAL A 174 3.90 17.20 -4.01
N LYS A 175 3.33 18.31 -3.52
CA LYS A 175 1.94 18.34 -3.07
C LYS A 175 0.96 18.00 -4.19
N ASP A 176 1.14 18.57 -5.39
CA ASP A 176 0.27 18.30 -6.53
C ASP A 176 0.34 16.82 -6.94
N GLN A 177 1.53 16.19 -6.88
CA GLN A 177 1.68 14.75 -7.12
C GLN A 177 0.98 13.90 -6.06
N VAL A 178 1.12 14.24 -4.77
CA VAL A 178 0.42 13.53 -3.67
C VAL A 178 -1.09 13.66 -3.83
N ASP A 179 -1.59 14.85 -4.19
CA ASP A 179 -3.03 15.09 -4.39
C ASP A 179 -3.56 14.23 -5.57
N LYS A 180 -2.80 14.10 -6.67
CA LYS A 180 -3.14 13.20 -7.80
C LYS A 180 -3.14 11.73 -7.41
N LEU A 181 -2.09 11.24 -6.75
CA LEU A 181 -2.02 9.85 -6.26
C LEU A 181 -3.20 9.53 -5.33
N THR A 182 -3.58 10.49 -4.48
CA THR A 182 -4.73 10.35 -3.57
C THR A 182 -6.05 10.24 -4.33
N ALA A 183 -6.23 11.02 -5.41
CA ALA A 183 -7.41 10.92 -6.27
C ALA A 183 -7.51 9.53 -6.94
N ILE A 184 -6.39 9.05 -7.50
CA ILE A 184 -6.31 7.71 -8.10
C ILE A 184 -6.66 6.62 -7.09
N GLU A 185 -6.16 6.69 -5.85
CA GLU A 185 -6.53 5.72 -4.81
C GLU A 185 -8.05 5.70 -4.52
N VAL A 186 -8.69 6.87 -4.52
CA VAL A 186 -10.15 6.99 -4.34
C VAL A 186 -10.90 6.35 -5.50
N ASP A 187 -10.44 6.53 -6.74
CA ASP A 187 -11.06 5.95 -7.92
C ASP A 187 -10.89 4.43 -7.98
N ILE A 188 -9.72 3.92 -7.61
CA ILE A 188 -9.47 2.48 -7.42
C ILE A 188 -10.46 1.89 -6.40
N ASP A 189 -10.62 2.53 -5.24
CA ASP A 189 -11.54 2.05 -4.20
C ASP A 189 -13.00 2.11 -4.62
N ALA A 190 -13.41 3.17 -5.32
CA ALA A 190 -14.75 3.28 -5.86
C ALA A 190 -15.05 2.19 -6.91
N LEU A 191 -14.08 1.87 -7.77
CA LEU A 191 -14.19 0.82 -8.77
C LEU A 191 -14.28 -0.57 -8.13
N VAL A 192 -13.42 -0.87 -7.15
CA VAL A 192 -13.45 -2.15 -6.41
C VAL A 192 -14.79 -2.33 -5.68
N ALA A 193 -15.31 -1.28 -5.05
CA ALA A 193 -16.59 -1.34 -4.33
C ALA A 193 -17.79 -1.63 -5.24
N LYS A 194 -17.69 -1.29 -6.53
CA LYS A 194 -18.76 -1.42 -7.53
C LYS A 194 -18.43 -2.44 -8.62
N TRP A 195 -17.41 -3.27 -8.42
CA TRP A 195 -16.86 -4.17 -9.43
C TRP A 195 -17.93 -4.99 -10.16
N GLY A 196 -18.83 -5.65 -9.41
CA GLY A 196 -19.89 -6.49 -9.98
C GLY A 196 -21.09 -5.74 -10.56
N THR A 197 -21.07 -4.40 -10.58
CA THR A 197 -22.19 -3.57 -11.08
C THR A 197 -21.94 -2.98 -12.47
N TYR A 198 -20.70 -3.06 -12.96
CA TYR A 198 -20.29 -2.56 -14.27
C TYR A 198 -20.27 -3.67 -15.32
N SER A 199 -20.36 -3.29 -16.59
CA SER A 199 -20.07 -4.21 -17.70
C SER A 199 -18.57 -4.50 -17.77
N ALA A 200 -18.16 -5.60 -18.42
CA ALA A 200 -16.74 -5.92 -18.58
C ALA A 200 -15.98 -4.83 -19.37
N GLU A 201 -16.61 -4.25 -20.38
CA GLU A 201 -16.08 -3.12 -21.17
C GLU A 201 -15.90 -1.86 -20.31
N ASP A 202 -16.90 -1.51 -19.49
CA ASP A 202 -16.79 -0.36 -18.57
C ASP A 202 -15.67 -0.55 -17.54
N ILE A 203 -15.49 -1.78 -17.04
CA ILE A 203 -14.42 -2.11 -16.10
C ILE A 203 -13.07 -1.94 -16.80
N TYR A 204 -12.91 -2.51 -17.99
CA TYR A 204 -11.68 -2.39 -18.77
C TYR A 204 -11.31 -0.93 -18.99
N ASN A 205 -12.21 -0.14 -19.57
CA ASN A 205 -11.95 1.27 -19.88
C ASN A 205 -11.58 2.07 -18.63
N LYS A 206 -12.24 1.83 -17.49
CA LYS A 206 -11.92 2.51 -16.24
C LYS A 206 -10.55 2.13 -15.69
N VAL A 207 -10.14 0.87 -15.82
CA VAL A 207 -8.81 0.44 -15.37
C VAL A 207 -7.75 0.99 -16.32
N ASP A 208 -8.04 1.10 -17.61
CA ASP A 208 -7.19 1.72 -18.63
C ASP A 208 -6.97 3.22 -18.34
N ASP A 209 -8.05 3.97 -18.11
CA ASP A 209 -8.00 5.38 -17.70
C ASP A 209 -7.13 5.56 -16.44
N ILE A 210 -7.32 4.71 -15.41
CA ILE A 210 -6.51 4.74 -14.19
C ILE A 210 -5.04 4.42 -14.49
N SER A 211 -4.78 3.50 -15.42
CA SER A 211 -3.42 3.12 -15.82
C SER A 211 -2.69 4.31 -16.44
N ASP A 212 -3.35 5.01 -17.37
CA ASP A 212 -2.82 6.21 -18.02
C ASP A 212 -2.57 7.34 -17.01
N GLU A 213 -3.50 7.57 -16.08
CA GLU A 213 -3.33 8.57 -15.02
C GLU A 213 -2.13 8.25 -14.10
N ILE A 214 -1.84 6.97 -13.87
CA ILE A 214 -0.68 6.53 -13.09
C ILE A 214 0.60 6.74 -13.91
N ASP A 215 0.62 6.36 -15.19
CA ASP A 215 1.78 6.49 -16.08
C ASP A 215 2.25 7.95 -16.16
N ASP A 216 1.32 8.89 -16.29
CA ASP A 216 1.56 10.34 -16.34
C ASP A 216 2.35 10.90 -15.14
N ILE A 217 2.28 10.24 -13.98
CA ILE A 217 2.92 10.69 -12.73
C ILE A 217 3.93 9.69 -12.17
N ASN A 218 4.13 8.55 -12.83
CA ASN A 218 4.95 7.47 -12.34
C ASN A 218 6.44 7.84 -12.38
N THR A 219 7.16 7.45 -11.32
CA THR A 219 8.62 7.60 -11.20
C THR A 219 9.32 6.26 -10.96
N VAL A 220 8.56 5.17 -10.84
CA VAL A 220 9.08 3.82 -10.61
C VAL A 220 9.51 3.23 -11.96
N GLU A 221 10.76 2.80 -12.08
CA GLU A 221 11.22 2.09 -13.29
C GLU A 221 10.80 0.61 -13.30
N ASP A 222 10.87 -0.02 -14.48
CA ASP A 222 10.64 -1.46 -14.71
C ASP A 222 9.22 -1.95 -14.32
N VAL A 223 8.21 -1.07 -14.47
CA VAL A 223 6.80 -1.36 -14.19
C VAL A 223 5.90 -1.25 -15.42
N ASP A 224 6.45 -1.13 -16.63
CA ASP A 224 5.67 -0.99 -17.88
C ASP A 224 4.69 -2.14 -18.09
N SER A 225 5.08 -3.36 -17.69
CA SER A 225 4.19 -4.54 -17.71
C SER A 225 3.05 -4.46 -16.68
N ILE A 226 3.16 -3.60 -15.67
CA ILE A 226 2.10 -3.26 -14.70
C ILE A 226 1.28 -2.06 -15.18
N LEU A 227 1.83 -1.16 -16.01
CA LEU A 227 1.12 0.00 -16.55
C LEU A 227 0.40 -0.25 -17.89
N SER A 228 0.65 -1.38 -18.55
CA SER A 228 0.00 -1.73 -19.84
C SER A 228 -1.13 -2.75 -19.71
N LEU A 229 -2.36 -2.43 -20.12
CA LEU A 229 -3.44 -3.42 -20.25
C LEU A 229 -3.39 -4.10 -21.61
N ALA A 230 -3.50 -5.43 -21.64
CA ALA A 230 -3.62 -6.16 -22.88
C ALA A 230 -5.08 -6.15 -23.35
N GLU A 231 -5.34 -5.87 -24.63
CA GLU A 231 -6.70 -5.93 -25.20
C GLU A 231 -7.37 -7.32 -25.00
N THR A 232 -6.56 -8.38 -24.89
CA THR A 232 -7.03 -9.76 -24.64
C THR A 232 -7.71 -9.95 -23.27
N SER A 233 -7.62 -8.97 -22.38
CA SER A 233 -8.19 -9.02 -21.03
C SER A 233 -9.67 -8.57 -20.97
N LEU A 234 -10.26 -8.09 -22.07
CA LEU A 234 -11.66 -7.61 -22.14
C LEU A 234 -12.70 -8.61 -21.60
N ASP A 235 -12.51 -9.90 -21.88
CA ASP A 235 -13.42 -10.97 -21.46
C ASP A 235 -13.05 -11.58 -20.09
N ASP A 236 -11.87 -11.25 -19.54
CA ASP A 236 -11.36 -11.79 -18.29
C ASP A 236 -11.33 -10.72 -17.19
N THR A 237 -12.51 -10.47 -16.61
CA THR A 237 -12.66 -9.52 -15.49
C THR A 237 -11.76 -9.82 -14.29
N LYS A 238 -11.29 -11.06 -14.12
CA LYS A 238 -10.34 -11.41 -13.05
C LYS A 238 -8.95 -10.85 -13.35
N GLU A 239 -8.50 -10.97 -14.60
CA GLU A 239 -7.22 -10.43 -15.05
C GLU A 239 -7.17 -8.91 -14.91
N VAL A 240 -8.23 -8.23 -15.35
CA VAL A 240 -8.37 -6.76 -15.22
C VAL A 240 -8.36 -6.33 -13.75
N LYS A 241 -8.95 -7.13 -12.85
CA LYS A 241 -8.90 -6.87 -11.41
C LYS A 241 -7.51 -7.04 -10.82
N ASN A 242 -6.80 -8.10 -11.23
CA ASN A 242 -5.42 -8.34 -10.81
C ASN A 242 -4.52 -7.18 -11.24
N LYS A 243 -4.74 -6.69 -12.47
CA LYS A 243 -4.08 -5.51 -12.99
C LYS A 243 -4.34 -4.27 -12.13
N LEU A 244 -5.60 -4.01 -11.78
CA LEU A 244 -5.95 -2.92 -10.87
C LEU A 244 -5.24 -3.03 -9.50
N MET A 245 -5.10 -4.24 -8.95
CA MET A 245 -4.35 -4.45 -7.71
C MET A 245 -2.85 -4.14 -7.85
N ALA A 246 -2.28 -4.47 -9.01
CA ALA A 246 -0.89 -4.15 -9.32
C ALA A 246 -0.67 -2.64 -9.52
N LEU A 247 -1.58 -1.95 -10.22
CA LEU A 247 -1.61 -0.50 -10.36
C LEU A 247 -1.67 0.20 -8.99
N ARG A 248 -2.52 -0.29 -8.08
CA ARG A 248 -2.56 0.19 -6.69
C ARG A 248 -1.22 0.07 -5.98
N ALA A 249 -0.48 -1.02 -6.20
CA ALA A 249 0.84 -1.19 -5.63
C ALA A 249 1.86 -0.17 -6.17
N VAL A 250 1.78 0.18 -7.46
CA VAL A 250 2.62 1.23 -8.07
C VAL A 250 2.29 2.60 -7.50
N VAL A 251 1.01 2.93 -7.30
CA VAL A 251 0.56 4.17 -6.62
C VAL A 251 1.13 4.25 -5.21
N ASP A 252 1.04 3.16 -4.46
CA ASP A 252 1.57 3.07 -3.09
C ASP A 252 3.10 3.26 -3.03
N VAL A 253 3.84 2.80 -4.04
CA VAL A 253 5.29 2.99 -4.11
C VAL A 253 5.65 4.41 -4.53
N ASN A 254 4.98 4.99 -5.52
CA ASN A 254 5.14 6.40 -5.87
C ASN A 254 4.88 7.31 -4.67
N ARG A 255 3.81 7.07 -3.90
CA ARG A 255 3.55 7.84 -2.67
C ARG A 255 4.70 7.69 -1.66
N GLN A 256 5.19 6.48 -1.44
CA GLN A 256 6.31 6.25 -0.51
C GLN A 256 7.61 6.92 -0.96
N LEU A 257 7.86 7.00 -2.28
CA LEU A 257 9.00 7.73 -2.83
C LEU A 257 8.91 9.24 -2.53
N LEU A 258 7.70 9.81 -2.52
CA LEU A 258 7.47 11.21 -2.17
C LEU A 258 7.53 11.48 -0.65
N GLU A 259 7.10 10.52 0.17
CA GLU A 259 7.07 10.65 1.63
C GLU A 259 8.42 10.41 2.31
N LYS A 260 9.25 9.51 1.77
CA LYS A 260 10.51 9.11 2.41
C LYS A 260 11.62 10.11 2.10
N VAL A 261 12.19 10.65 3.18
CA VAL A 261 13.42 11.49 3.13
C VAL A 261 14.70 10.61 3.07
N THR A 262 14.57 9.29 2.98
CA THR A 262 15.70 8.35 3.00
C THR A 262 15.69 7.47 1.76
N ASN A 263 16.88 7.20 1.19
CA ASN A 263 17.06 6.24 0.09
C ASN A 263 16.96 4.79 0.61
N GLN A 264 15.98 4.45 1.44
CA GLN A 264 15.78 3.07 1.89
C GLN A 264 14.92 2.29 0.90
N PRO A 265 15.25 1.03 0.60
CA PRO A 265 14.44 0.19 -0.27
C PRO A 265 12.95 0.20 0.10
N ILE A 266 12.10 0.19 -0.91
CA ILE A 266 10.65 0.11 -0.77
C ILE A 266 10.22 -1.30 -1.14
N ILE A 267 9.44 -1.94 -0.27
CA ILE A 267 8.90 -3.28 -0.47
C ILE A 267 7.39 -3.16 -0.35
N LYS A 268 6.66 -3.48 -1.42
CA LYS A 268 5.21 -3.44 -1.45
C LYS A 268 4.64 -4.77 -1.92
N THR A 269 3.84 -5.42 -1.09
CA THR A 269 3.16 -6.68 -1.41
C THR A 269 1.67 -6.46 -1.65
N TRP A 270 1.12 -7.10 -2.68
CA TRP A 270 -0.31 -7.21 -2.94
C TRP A 270 -0.70 -8.65 -3.29
N LEU A 271 -1.99 -8.89 -3.44
CA LEU A 271 -2.55 -10.21 -3.77
C LEU A 271 -3.37 -10.13 -5.06
N GLU A 272 -3.30 -11.20 -5.87
CA GLU A 272 -4.08 -11.40 -7.10
C GLU A 272 -5.02 -12.62 -6.98
N GLU A 273 -6.01 -12.71 -7.87
CA GLU A 273 -7.04 -13.76 -7.99
C GLU A 273 -6.68 -14.86 -9.01
N GLY A 274 -7.33 -16.04 -8.90
CA GLY A 274 -7.13 -17.22 -9.78
C GLY A 274 -6.38 -18.35 -9.06
N SER A 275 -5.52 -17.93 -8.14
CA SER A 275 -4.97 -18.57 -6.96
C SER A 275 -4.50 -17.41 -6.07
N ILE A 276 -4.30 -17.57 -4.77
CA ILE A 276 -3.86 -16.42 -3.97
C ILE A 276 -2.38 -16.22 -4.26
N ILE A 277 -2.10 -15.25 -5.12
CA ILE A 277 -0.75 -14.95 -5.59
C ILE A 277 -0.24 -13.75 -4.81
N PHE A 278 0.83 -13.94 -4.05
CA PHE A 278 1.55 -12.87 -3.37
C PHE A 278 2.55 -12.29 -4.36
N LYS A 279 2.27 -11.07 -4.84
CA LYS A 279 3.25 -10.31 -5.60
C LYS A 279 3.90 -9.26 -4.72
N THR A 280 5.21 -9.12 -4.86
CA THR A 280 5.98 -8.12 -4.13
C THR A 280 6.83 -7.32 -5.10
N LEU A 281 6.64 -6.00 -5.07
CA LEU A 281 7.43 -5.03 -5.81
C LEU A 281 8.49 -4.46 -4.87
N ILE A 282 9.74 -4.60 -5.28
CA ILE A 282 10.93 -4.23 -4.52
C ILE A 282 11.66 -3.16 -5.33
N THR A 283 11.77 -1.95 -4.79
CA THR A 283 12.35 -0.79 -5.50
C THR A 283 13.55 -0.25 -4.74
N ASN A 284 14.66 -0.04 -5.45
CA ASN A 284 15.79 0.74 -4.98
C ASN A 284 15.59 2.23 -5.35
N PRO A 285 15.24 3.10 -4.38
CA PRO A 285 15.02 4.52 -4.66
C PRO A 285 16.31 5.30 -4.90
N SER A 286 17.49 4.73 -4.61
CA SER A 286 18.75 5.41 -4.85
C SER A 286 18.96 5.57 -6.36
N THR A 287 19.23 6.79 -6.82
CA THR A 287 19.58 7.07 -8.22
C THR A 287 21.08 6.92 -8.51
N VAL A 288 21.89 6.64 -7.49
CA VAL A 288 23.36 6.69 -7.59
C VAL A 288 24.08 5.44 -7.07
N SER A 289 23.40 4.56 -6.34
CA SER A 289 24.05 3.42 -5.67
C SER A 289 23.22 2.14 -5.72
N ASN A 290 23.89 1.01 -5.91
CA ASN A 290 23.29 -0.30 -5.73
C ASN A 290 22.88 -0.51 -4.27
N GLN A 291 21.84 -1.30 -4.05
CA GLN A 291 21.35 -1.64 -2.71
C GLN A 291 21.05 -3.12 -2.59
N THR A 292 21.49 -3.72 -1.48
CA THR A 292 21.05 -5.05 -1.07
C THR A 292 19.77 -4.91 -0.27
N VAL A 293 18.69 -5.52 -0.77
CA VAL A 293 17.35 -5.42 -0.20
C VAL A 293 16.98 -6.75 0.45
N PRO A 294 16.90 -6.82 1.80
CA PRO A 294 16.43 -8.01 2.48
C PRO A 294 14.91 -8.08 2.39
N LEU A 295 14.40 -9.15 1.78
CA LEU A 295 13.00 -9.49 1.78
C LEU A 295 12.71 -10.49 2.90
N LYS A 296 11.73 -10.17 3.75
CA LYS A 296 11.11 -11.13 4.65
C LYS A 296 9.65 -10.78 4.88
N TYR A 297 8.74 -11.72 4.59
CA TYR A 297 7.33 -11.58 4.95
C TYR A 297 6.71 -12.93 5.31
N TYR A 298 5.73 -12.90 6.21
CA TYR A 298 5.00 -14.09 6.63
C TYR A 298 3.81 -14.34 5.70
N LEU A 299 3.65 -15.59 5.28
CA LEU A 299 2.42 -16.06 4.69
C LEU A 299 1.35 -16.17 5.79
N PRO A 300 0.06 -16.07 5.46
CA PRO A 300 -0.98 -16.28 6.46
C PRO A 300 -0.88 -17.69 7.04
N LYS A 301 -1.10 -17.80 8.35
CA LYS A 301 -0.95 -19.05 9.13
C LYS A 301 -1.76 -20.24 8.61
N GLU A 302 -2.80 -19.98 7.83
CA GLU A 302 -3.65 -21.01 7.23
C GLU A 302 -2.92 -21.79 6.13
N ILE A 303 -1.86 -21.22 5.53
CA ILE A 303 -1.07 -21.83 4.47
C ILE A 303 -0.10 -22.86 5.03
N LYS A 304 -0.14 -24.05 4.44
CA LYS A 304 0.80 -25.13 4.72
C LYS A 304 1.82 -25.28 3.59
N ARG A 305 2.83 -26.13 3.82
CA ARG A 305 3.93 -26.32 2.88
C ARG A 305 3.45 -26.83 1.53
N GLU A 306 2.46 -27.71 1.55
CA GLU A 306 1.82 -28.32 0.39
C GLU A 306 0.89 -27.37 -0.38
N ASP A 307 0.48 -26.26 0.24
CA ASP A 307 -0.41 -25.30 -0.40
C ASP A 307 0.37 -24.29 -1.25
N ILE A 308 1.71 -24.19 -1.09
CA ILE A 308 2.57 -23.36 -1.94
C ILE A 308 2.79 -24.06 -3.28
N LEU A 309 2.28 -23.47 -4.35
CA LEU A 309 2.26 -24.04 -5.70
C LEU A 309 3.54 -23.73 -6.48
N GLU A 310 4.00 -22.47 -6.42
CA GLU A 310 5.08 -21.95 -7.25
C GLU A 310 5.73 -20.72 -6.58
N MET A 311 7.02 -20.49 -6.85
CA MET A 311 7.80 -19.36 -6.33
C MET A 311 8.96 -19.00 -7.26
N ASP A 312 9.21 -17.70 -7.42
CA ASP A 312 10.35 -17.21 -8.20
C ASP A 312 11.72 -17.66 -7.67
N LEU A 313 12.70 -17.72 -8.57
CA LEU A 313 14.06 -18.17 -8.28
C LEU A 313 14.72 -17.31 -7.18
N GLY A 314 15.41 -17.96 -6.25
CA GLY A 314 16.15 -17.30 -5.15
C GLY A 314 15.33 -17.07 -3.87
N LEU A 315 14.02 -17.34 -3.89
CA LEU A 315 13.18 -17.30 -2.70
C LEU A 315 13.36 -18.55 -1.83
N LYS A 316 13.41 -18.34 -0.51
CA LYS A 316 13.44 -19.41 0.50
C LYS A 316 12.18 -19.40 1.34
N ILE A 317 11.69 -20.59 1.69
CA ILE A 317 10.59 -20.76 2.65
C ILE A 317 11.09 -21.46 3.89
N ASP A 318 10.77 -20.87 5.03
CA ASP A 318 11.03 -21.44 6.35
C ASP A 318 9.77 -21.37 7.20
N TYR A 319 9.68 -22.23 8.23
CA TYR A 319 8.57 -22.23 9.19
C TYR A 319 9.03 -21.64 10.52
N ASP A 320 8.26 -20.67 11.03
CA ASP A 320 8.47 -20.10 12.36
C ASP A 320 7.44 -20.68 13.32
N ALA A 321 7.90 -21.53 14.24
CA ALA A 321 7.06 -22.16 15.25
C ALA A 321 6.47 -21.18 16.27
N THR A 322 7.03 -19.98 16.41
CA THR A 322 6.53 -18.96 17.35
C THR A 322 5.29 -18.29 16.80
N THR A 323 5.29 -17.98 15.51
CA THR A 323 4.16 -17.35 14.81
C THR A 323 3.24 -18.39 14.15
N GLU A 324 3.59 -19.66 14.23
CA GLU A 324 2.92 -20.80 13.60
C GLU A 324 2.66 -20.59 12.10
N ALA A 325 3.62 -19.98 11.40
CA ALA A 325 3.44 -19.55 10.01
C ALA A 325 4.72 -19.75 9.20
N TYR A 326 4.53 -20.03 7.90
CA TYR A 326 5.61 -19.99 6.93
C TYR A 326 5.98 -18.54 6.60
N TYR A 327 7.26 -18.29 6.35
CA TYR A 327 7.73 -17.01 5.84
C TYR A 327 8.62 -17.19 4.64
N VAL A 328 8.54 -16.22 3.73
CA VAL A 328 9.37 -16.12 2.54
C VAL A 328 10.53 -15.19 2.86
N SER A 329 11.75 -15.57 2.45
CA SER A 329 12.94 -14.73 2.60
C SER A 329 13.88 -14.79 1.41
N ALA A 330 14.54 -13.67 1.13
CA ALA A 330 15.59 -13.55 0.11
C ALA A 330 16.40 -12.26 0.32
N GLU A 331 17.54 -12.15 -0.36
CA GLU A 331 18.30 -10.92 -0.48
C GLU A 331 18.50 -10.62 -1.96
N PHE A 332 18.12 -9.41 -2.39
CA PHE A 332 18.23 -8.97 -3.79
C PHE A 332 19.25 -7.85 -3.90
N GLU A 333 20.11 -7.90 -4.90
CA GLU A 333 20.97 -6.77 -5.25
C GLU A 333 20.31 -5.98 -6.40
N LEU A 334 19.87 -4.75 -6.10
CA LEU A 334 19.22 -3.88 -7.07
C LEU A 334 20.15 -2.73 -7.46
N ALA A 335 20.29 -2.50 -8.76
CA ALA A 335 20.96 -1.34 -9.33
C ALA A 335 20.17 -0.04 -9.01
N PRO A 336 20.76 1.16 -9.22
CA PRO A 336 20.10 2.42 -8.88
C PRO A 336 18.81 2.60 -9.70
N GLY A 337 17.73 3.03 -9.05
CA GLY A 337 16.40 3.24 -9.67
C GLY A 337 15.63 1.96 -10.01
N LYS A 338 16.29 0.79 -9.97
CA LYS A 338 15.70 -0.46 -10.46
C LYS A 338 14.67 -1.07 -9.52
N THR A 339 13.68 -1.68 -10.15
CA THR A 339 12.58 -2.38 -9.49
C THR A 339 12.55 -3.83 -9.92
N GLN A 340 12.23 -4.72 -8.99
CA GLN A 340 11.98 -6.13 -9.27
C GLN A 340 10.64 -6.55 -8.68
N VAL A 341 9.85 -7.27 -9.47
CA VAL A 341 8.62 -7.92 -9.02
C VAL A 341 8.91 -9.39 -8.81
N ILE A 342 8.51 -9.90 -7.65
CA ILE A 342 8.59 -11.32 -7.31
C ILE A 342 7.22 -11.88 -6.99
N THR A 343 7.09 -13.19 -7.10
CA THR A 343 5.82 -13.92 -7.03
C THR A 343 5.93 -15.16 -6.16
N VAL A 344 4.93 -15.36 -5.30
CA VAL A 344 4.67 -16.61 -4.58
C VAL A 344 3.21 -16.99 -4.77
N GLU A 345 2.94 -18.10 -5.44
CA GLU A 345 1.58 -18.60 -5.68
C GLU A 345 1.22 -19.67 -4.65
N VAL A 346 0.03 -19.54 -4.06
CA VAL A 346 -0.52 -20.56 -3.15
C VAL A 346 -1.93 -20.95 -3.56
N THR A 347 -2.29 -22.18 -3.19
CA THR A 347 -3.64 -22.72 -3.29
C THR A 347 -4.60 -21.87 -2.47
N ASP A 348 -5.78 -21.59 -3.01
CA ASP A 348 -6.83 -20.89 -2.26
C ASP A 348 -7.43 -21.82 -1.18
N VAL A 349 -6.96 -21.64 0.05
CA VAL A 349 -7.42 -22.36 1.24
C VAL A 349 -8.51 -21.61 2.01
N TRP A 350 -8.87 -20.39 1.59
CA TRP A 350 -9.76 -19.50 2.35
C TRP A 350 -11.21 -19.62 1.92
N GLN A 351 -11.71 -20.84 1.91
CA GLN A 351 -13.10 -21.15 1.61
C GLN A 351 -13.61 -22.31 2.49
N ILE A 352 -14.81 -22.14 3.03
CA ILE A 352 -15.58 -23.19 3.67
C ILE A 352 -16.47 -23.80 2.60
N SER A 353 -16.23 -25.07 2.29
CA SER A 353 -16.92 -25.79 1.23
C SER A 353 -18.43 -25.90 1.49
N GLN A 354 -19.23 -25.90 0.41
CA GLN A 354 -20.68 -26.07 0.54
C GLN A 354 -21.03 -27.42 1.17
N GLU A 355 -20.25 -28.46 0.88
CA GLU A 355 -20.42 -29.80 1.45
C GLU A 355 -20.22 -29.81 2.98
N GLU A 356 -19.29 -29.02 3.50
CA GLU A 356 -19.09 -28.86 4.95
C GLU A 356 -20.28 -28.15 5.60
N LEU A 357 -20.78 -27.07 4.99
CA LEU A 357 -21.97 -26.36 5.48
C LEU A 357 -23.21 -27.25 5.46
N ASP A 358 -23.40 -28.03 4.39
CA ASP A 358 -24.50 -28.98 4.25
C ASP A 358 -24.41 -30.12 5.27
N SER A 359 -23.20 -30.54 5.62
CA SER A 359 -22.96 -31.52 6.70
C SER A 359 -23.39 -30.97 8.06
N ILE A 360 -22.98 -29.74 8.40
CA ILE A 360 -23.38 -29.08 9.66
C ILE A 360 -24.91 -28.94 9.74
N LYS A 361 -25.53 -28.50 8.63
CA LYS A 361 -26.99 -28.40 8.52
C LYS A 361 -27.70 -29.74 8.72
N SER A 362 -27.16 -30.79 8.10
CA SER A 362 -27.70 -32.14 8.21
C SER A 362 -27.59 -32.67 9.64
N GLN A 363 -26.48 -32.41 10.32
CA GLN A 363 -26.28 -32.74 11.73
C GLN A 363 -27.33 -32.04 12.61
N ALA A 364 -27.53 -30.73 12.42
CA ALA A 364 -28.53 -29.95 13.16
C ALA A 364 -29.95 -30.53 12.99
N GLU A 365 -30.34 -30.83 11.75
CA GLU A 365 -31.66 -31.43 11.46
C GLU A 365 -31.81 -32.80 12.11
N SER A 366 -30.75 -33.59 12.14
CA SER A 366 -30.76 -34.94 12.70
C SER A 366 -30.91 -34.93 14.22
N LEU A 367 -30.24 -34.01 14.92
CA LEU A 367 -30.36 -33.81 16.36
C LEU A 367 -31.70 -33.15 16.74
N TYR A 368 -32.24 -32.30 15.87
CA TYR A 368 -33.52 -31.64 16.10
C TYR A 368 -34.72 -32.61 16.06
N LYS A 369 -34.72 -33.56 15.11
CA LYS A 369 -35.85 -34.47 14.89
C LYS A 369 -36.35 -35.21 16.15
N PRO A 370 -35.48 -35.83 16.98
CA PRO A 370 -35.89 -36.48 18.23
C PRO A 370 -36.54 -35.58 19.27
N LEU A 371 -36.32 -34.27 19.21
CA LEU A 371 -36.89 -33.33 20.17
C LEU A 371 -38.38 -33.04 19.92
N LYS A 372 -38.91 -33.42 18.75
CA LYS A 372 -40.33 -33.23 18.40
C LYS A 372 -41.23 -33.95 19.40
N GLY A 373 -42.16 -33.20 20.00
CA GLY A 373 -43.08 -33.72 21.01
C GLY A 373 -42.50 -33.81 22.43
N THR A 374 -41.27 -33.35 22.65
CA THR A 374 -40.65 -33.27 23.99
C THR A 374 -40.80 -31.86 24.59
N SER A 375 -40.56 -31.72 25.89
CA SER A 375 -40.50 -30.40 26.57
C SER A 375 -39.37 -29.51 26.04
N TYR A 376 -38.34 -30.10 25.43
CA TYR A 376 -37.18 -29.38 24.89
C TYR A 376 -37.38 -28.92 23.44
N TYR A 377 -38.53 -29.20 22.82
CA TYR A 377 -38.79 -28.91 21.41
C TYR A 377 -38.62 -27.43 21.04
N ALA A 378 -39.12 -26.53 21.89
CA ALA A 378 -39.00 -25.09 21.65
C ALA A 378 -37.54 -24.61 21.68
N GLN A 379 -36.77 -25.09 22.66
CA GLN A 379 -35.34 -24.77 22.78
C GLN A 379 -34.54 -25.36 21.63
N GLY A 380 -34.83 -26.60 21.23
CA GLY A 380 -34.22 -27.24 20.06
C GLY A 380 -34.54 -26.53 18.75
N THR A 381 -35.76 -26.00 18.60
CA THR A 381 -36.16 -25.20 17.43
C THR A 381 -35.34 -23.93 17.34
N LEU A 382 -35.15 -23.22 18.47
CA LEU A 382 -34.34 -22.01 18.53
C LEU A 382 -32.88 -22.31 18.14
N LEU A 383 -32.26 -23.30 18.78
CA LEU A 383 -30.86 -23.69 18.48
C LEU A 383 -30.66 -24.09 17.02
N LYS A 384 -31.59 -24.88 16.45
CA LYS A 384 -31.51 -25.27 15.04
C LYS A 384 -31.63 -24.05 14.13
N SER A 385 -32.58 -23.15 14.39
CA SER A 385 -32.73 -21.91 13.62
C SER A 385 -31.48 -21.03 13.71
N ASP A 386 -30.84 -20.98 14.89
CA ASP A 386 -29.61 -20.22 15.08
C ASP A 386 -28.41 -20.82 14.34
N VAL A 387 -28.36 -22.15 14.19
CA VAL A 387 -27.37 -22.83 13.33
C VAL A 387 -27.64 -22.50 11.86
N ASP A 388 -28.90 -22.63 11.40
CA ASP A 388 -29.27 -22.31 10.01
C ASP A 388 -28.93 -20.85 9.66
N ALA A 389 -29.16 -19.91 10.59
CA ALA A 389 -28.82 -18.50 10.43
C ALA A 389 -27.29 -18.26 10.38
N ALA A 390 -26.52 -18.96 11.21
CA ALA A 390 -25.06 -18.90 11.20
C ALA A 390 -24.49 -19.41 9.87
N LEU A 391 -24.99 -20.53 9.36
CA LEU A 391 -24.60 -21.08 8.05
C LEU A 391 -24.93 -20.13 6.90
N ALA A 392 -26.13 -19.53 6.91
CA ALA A 392 -26.51 -18.53 5.92
C ALA A 392 -25.59 -17.29 5.96
N ARG A 393 -25.18 -16.87 7.16
CA ARG A 393 -24.22 -15.78 7.34
C ARG A 393 -22.84 -16.12 6.78
N ILE A 394 -22.34 -17.33 7.01
CA ILE A 394 -21.06 -17.80 6.44
C ILE A 394 -21.07 -17.70 4.92
N ILE A 395 -22.13 -18.18 4.27
CA ILE A 395 -22.28 -18.11 2.80
C ILE A 395 -22.21 -16.64 2.34
N ARG A 396 -22.96 -15.76 3.01
CA ARG A 396 -23.01 -14.34 2.66
C ARG A 396 -21.65 -13.66 2.80
N ILE A 397 -20.95 -13.87 3.92
CA ILE A 397 -19.61 -13.28 4.17
C ILE A 397 -18.62 -13.70 3.08
N GLN A 398 -18.65 -14.96 2.66
CA GLN A 398 -17.76 -15.45 1.60
C GLN A 398 -18.13 -14.85 0.22
N GLN A 399 -19.40 -14.64 -0.07
CA GLN A 399 -19.87 -14.04 -1.34
C GLN A 399 -19.59 -12.54 -1.43
N GLU A 400 -19.63 -11.82 -0.31
CA GLU A 400 -19.36 -10.39 -0.24
C GLU A 400 -17.86 -10.05 -0.36
N ALA A 401 -16.97 -11.05 -0.22
CA ALA A 401 -15.53 -10.88 -0.27
C ALA A 401 -15.02 -10.62 -1.69
N ALA A 402 -14.94 -9.35 -2.09
CA ALA A 402 -14.50 -8.97 -3.42
C ALA A 402 -13.00 -9.24 -3.64
N THR A 403 -12.09 -8.82 -2.75
CA THR A 403 -10.64 -8.93 -3.00
C THR A 403 -10.00 -10.17 -2.36
N PRO A 404 -8.83 -10.64 -2.82
CA PRO A 404 -8.08 -11.70 -2.13
C PRO A 404 -7.85 -11.44 -0.64
N GLN A 405 -7.49 -10.22 -0.26
CA GLN A 405 -7.34 -9.81 1.15
C GLN A 405 -8.69 -9.88 1.87
N GLY A 406 -9.75 -9.45 1.19
CA GLY A 406 -11.14 -9.59 1.65
C GLY A 406 -11.52 -11.04 1.90
N LYS A 407 -11.15 -11.97 1.02
CA LYS A 407 -11.39 -13.41 1.18
C LYS A 407 -10.70 -13.99 2.40
N ILE A 408 -9.43 -13.66 2.63
CA ILE A 408 -8.70 -14.09 3.83
C ILE A 408 -9.40 -13.60 5.10
N ARG A 409 -9.82 -12.34 5.12
CA ARG A 409 -10.55 -11.75 6.25
C ARG A 409 -11.91 -12.42 6.45
N ALA A 410 -12.68 -12.55 5.36
CA ALA A 410 -13.99 -13.18 5.33
C ALA A 410 -13.94 -14.63 5.81
N TYR A 411 -12.93 -15.38 5.40
CA TYR A 411 -12.71 -16.75 5.88
C TYR A 411 -12.48 -16.81 7.39
N ARG A 412 -11.66 -15.91 7.94
CA ARG A 412 -11.43 -15.88 9.40
C ARG A 412 -12.70 -15.54 10.18
N GLU A 413 -13.52 -14.63 9.66
CA GLU A 413 -14.82 -14.31 10.24
C GLU A 413 -15.80 -15.49 10.12
N ALA A 414 -15.87 -16.11 8.94
CA ALA A 414 -16.71 -17.27 8.67
C ALA A 414 -16.30 -18.49 9.51
N GLU A 415 -15.01 -18.70 9.74
CA GLU A 415 -14.50 -19.75 10.62
C GLU A 415 -14.94 -19.51 12.06
N SER A 416 -14.89 -18.25 12.55
CA SER A 416 -15.43 -17.91 13.87
C SER A 416 -16.93 -18.18 13.98
N GLU A 417 -17.71 -17.84 12.95
CA GLU A 417 -19.15 -18.12 12.90
C GLU A 417 -19.43 -19.63 12.85
N LYS A 418 -18.59 -20.39 12.13
CA LYS A 418 -18.66 -21.85 12.06
C LYS A 418 -18.43 -22.48 13.44
N GLN A 419 -17.43 -22.00 14.18
CA GLN A 419 -17.20 -22.46 15.56
C GLN A 419 -18.39 -22.17 16.47
N GLU A 420 -19.09 -21.05 16.28
CA GLU A 420 -20.31 -20.75 17.01
C GLU A 420 -21.47 -21.67 16.63
N ALA A 421 -21.61 -22.02 15.35
CA ALA A 421 -22.56 -23.04 14.90
C ALA A 421 -22.28 -24.40 15.56
N TYR A 422 -21.00 -24.79 15.68
CA TYR A 422 -20.63 -26.02 16.39
C TYR A 422 -20.98 -26.01 17.88
N LYS A 423 -20.83 -24.88 18.59
CA LYS A 423 -21.27 -24.80 20.01
C LYS A 423 -22.78 -24.95 20.15
N LYS A 424 -23.56 -24.42 19.19
CA LYS A 424 -25.02 -24.58 19.16
C LYS A 424 -25.42 -26.01 18.83
N LEU A 425 -24.69 -26.69 17.95
CA LEU A 425 -24.84 -28.14 17.70
C LEU A 425 -24.57 -28.96 18.96
N ASP A 426 -23.50 -28.68 19.70
CA ASP A 426 -23.20 -29.34 20.97
C ASP A 426 -24.32 -29.11 22.00
N SER A 427 -24.84 -27.89 22.08
CA SER A 427 -26.00 -27.58 22.92
C SER A 427 -27.23 -28.39 22.51
N LEU A 428 -27.47 -28.58 21.21
CA LEU A 428 -28.57 -29.38 20.68
C LEU A 428 -28.37 -30.87 21.01
N GLU A 429 -27.14 -31.38 20.90
CA GLU A 429 -26.76 -32.74 21.30
C GLU A 429 -26.98 -32.99 22.80
N ASN A 430 -26.64 -32.02 23.65
CA ASN A 430 -26.88 -32.07 25.09
C ASN A 430 -28.38 -32.12 25.42
N LEU A 431 -29.23 -31.39 24.68
CA LEU A 431 -30.69 -31.48 24.83
C LEU A 431 -31.22 -32.85 24.43
N VAL A 432 -30.75 -33.40 23.31
CA VAL A 432 -31.14 -34.75 22.86
C VAL A 432 -30.73 -35.81 23.89
N SER A 433 -29.53 -35.67 24.46
CA SER A 433 -29.04 -36.55 25.52
C SER A 433 -29.91 -36.47 26.78
N SER A 434 -30.42 -35.28 27.11
CA SER A 434 -31.33 -35.06 28.25
C SER A 434 -32.69 -35.73 28.04
N VAL A 435 -33.21 -35.74 26.81
CA VAL A 435 -34.41 -36.52 26.44
C VAL A 435 -34.18 -38.02 26.63
N GLY A 436 -32.99 -38.51 26.28
CA GLY A 436 -32.59 -39.91 26.49
C GLY A 436 -32.50 -40.32 27.97
N ALA A 437 -32.10 -39.39 28.85
CA ALA A 437 -31.97 -39.63 30.30
C ALA A 437 -33.32 -39.56 31.06
N LEU A 438 -34.29 -38.81 30.54
CA LEU A 438 -35.62 -38.63 31.15
C LEU A 438 -36.67 -39.66 30.68
N GLY A 439 -36.27 -40.67 29.91
CA GLY A 439 -37.10 -41.79 29.47
C GLY A 439 -37.50 -42.74 30.60
N SER A 440 -38.21 -42.23 31.62
CA SER A 440 -38.96 -43.03 32.58
C SER A 440 -40.46 -42.80 32.36
N MET A 441 -41.16 -43.90 32.11
CA MET A 441 -42.61 -44.10 32.22
C MET A 441 -43.51 -43.50 31.13
N THR A 442 -43.41 -44.02 29.90
CA THR A 442 -44.53 -44.68 29.16
C THR A 442 -44.14 -44.92 27.70
N GLY A 443 -43.59 -46.10 27.44
CA GLY A 443 -43.71 -46.86 26.19
C GLY A 443 -43.47 -46.17 24.84
N PHE A 444 -42.25 -46.28 24.33
CA PHE A 444 -42.03 -46.88 23.01
C PHE A 444 -40.67 -47.59 22.98
N ILE A 445 -40.67 -48.77 22.36
CA ILE A 445 -39.67 -49.83 22.45
C ILE A 445 -38.39 -49.45 21.68
N GLY A 446 -37.22 -49.49 22.33
CA GLY A 446 -35.90 -49.40 21.69
C GLY A 446 -34.81 -48.75 22.55
N GLY A 447 -34.40 -49.43 23.63
CA GLY A 447 -33.46 -48.90 24.62
C GLY A 447 -31.99 -48.80 24.19
N ALA A 448 -31.29 -47.85 24.81
CA ALA A 448 -29.89 -47.94 25.26
C ALA A 448 -28.74 -48.17 24.24
N GLN A 449 -28.92 -47.96 22.94
CA GLN A 449 -27.79 -47.89 21.98
C GLN A 449 -27.69 -46.58 21.18
N THR A 450 -28.60 -45.62 21.36
CA THR A 450 -28.71 -44.45 20.46
C THR A 450 -27.59 -43.42 20.61
N LEU A 451 -26.93 -43.31 21.78
CA LEU A 451 -25.73 -42.47 21.92
C LEU A 451 -24.56 -43.00 21.08
N GLY A 452 -24.43 -44.33 20.98
CA GLY A 452 -23.46 -44.96 20.10
C GLY A 452 -23.81 -44.82 18.61
N VAL A 453 -25.10 -44.86 18.26
CA VAL A 453 -25.55 -44.72 16.86
C VAL A 453 -25.39 -43.30 16.36
N TRP A 454 -25.70 -42.27 17.17
CA TRP A 454 -25.50 -40.87 16.76
C TRP A 454 -24.01 -40.52 16.70
N GLY A 455 -23.20 -40.94 17.68
CA GLY A 455 -21.74 -40.83 17.59
C GLY A 455 -21.16 -41.56 16.39
N LEU A 456 -21.66 -42.75 16.06
CA LEU A 456 -21.22 -43.53 14.89
C LEU A 456 -21.72 -42.93 13.57
N ILE A 457 -22.91 -42.31 13.53
CA ILE A 457 -23.42 -41.56 12.38
C ILE A 457 -22.60 -40.27 12.17
N ILE A 458 -22.26 -39.55 13.24
CA ILE A 458 -21.41 -38.35 13.19
C ILE A 458 -19.98 -38.74 12.76
N VAL A 459 -19.42 -39.82 13.29
CA VAL A 459 -18.11 -40.38 12.88
C VAL A 459 -18.15 -40.93 11.45
N LEU A 460 -19.25 -41.53 11.01
CA LEU A 460 -19.41 -41.99 9.64
C LEU A 460 -19.54 -40.83 8.67
N ILE A 461 -20.36 -39.82 8.96
CA ILE A 461 -20.52 -38.64 8.10
C ILE A 461 -19.21 -37.84 8.08
N GLY A 462 -18.61 -37.57 9.24
CA GLY A 462 -17.31 -36.90 9.35
C GLY A 462 -16.19 -37.69 8.68
N GLY A 463 -16.17 -39.02 8.84
CA GLY A 463 -15.23 -39.92 8.18
C GLY A 463 -15.42 -40.00 6.67
N PHE A 464 -16.66 -39.98 6.18
CA PHE A 464 -16.96 -39.95 4.73
C PHE A 464 -16.57 -38.61 4.11
N VAL A 465 -16.82 -37.49 4.80
CA VAL A 465 -16.40 -36.15 4.36
C VAL A 465 -14.88 -36.04 4.37
N PHE A 466 -14.22 -36.50 5.43
CA PHE A 466 -12.76 -36.53 5.52
C PHE A 466 -12.13 -37.43 4.45
N MET A 467 -12.72 -38.62 4.21
CA MET A 467 -12.26 -39.54 3.17
C MET A 467 -12.53 -38.99 1.76
N ALA A 468 -13.67 -38.34 1.52
CA ALA A 468 -13.97 -37.69 0.25
C ALA A 468 -13.01 -36.51 -0.02
N TYR A 469 -12.72 -35.70 0.99
CA TYR A 469 -11.71 -34.64 0.93
C TYR A 469 -10.31 -35.21 0.68
N TYR A 470 -9.92 -36.26 1.40
CA TYR A 470 -8.62 -36.93 1.24
C TYR A 470 -8.48 -37.59 -0.14
N MET A 471 -9.53 -38.28 -0.62
CA MET A 471 -9.57 -38.86 -1.97
C MET A 471 -9.48 -37.76 -3.04
N ARG A 472 -10.12 -36.60 -2.87
CA ARG A 472 -9.95 -35.47 -3.80
C ARG A 472 -8.52 -34.93 -3.82
N LYS A 473 -7.83 -34.93 -2.67
CA LYS A 473 -6.44 -34.45 -2.56
C LYS A 473 -5.42 -35.48 -3.09
N VAL A 474 -5.75 -36.78 -3.08
CA VAL A 474 -4.85 -37.87 -3.51
C VAL A 474 -5.13 -38.36 -4.94
N THR A 475 -6.37 -38.25 -5.41
CA THR A 475 -6.75 -38.53 -6.79
C THR A 475 -7.28 -37.26 -7.43
N GLY A 476 -6.55 -36.71 -8.41
CA GLY A 476 -7.03 -35.65 -9.29
C GLY A 476 -8.19 -36.13 -10.17
N TYR A 477 -9.33 -36.45 -9.58
CA TYR A 477 -10.47 -37.08 -10.24
C TYR A 477 -11.56 -36.07 -10.60
N GLN A 478 -11.87 -36.08 -11.89
CA GLN A 478 -12.87 -35.31 -12.64
C GLN A 478 -14.30 -35.86 -12.43
N PRO A 479 -15.36 -35.03 -12.28
CA PRO A 479 -16.73 -35.53 -12.30
C PRO A 479 -17.15 -35.90 -13.74
N ALA A 480 -17.66 -37.13 -13.92
CA ALA A 480 -18.17 -37.59 -15.21
C ALA A 480 -19.48 -36.89 -15.59
N SER A 481 -19.53 -36.31 -16.80
CA SER A 481 -20.75 -35.84 -17.44
C SER A 481 -21.50 -36.99 -18.12
N VAL A 482 -22.84 -36.96 -18.04
CA VAL A 482 -23.75 -37.95 -18.64
C VAL A 482 -24.36 -37.38 -19.92
N SER A 483 -24.23 -38.13 -21.02
CA SER A 483 -25.06 -38.20 -22.27
C SER A 483 -24.14 -38.41 -23.49
N GLN A 484 -24.44 -39.14 -24.57
CA GLN A 484 -25.56 -39.99 -25.01
C GLN A 484 -25.05 -40.97 -26.10
N ILE A 485 -25.85 -42.01 -26.35
CA ILE A 485 -25.73 -43.23 -27.18
C ILE A 485 -25.31 -43.01 -28.67
N ILE A 486 -24.44 -43.88 -29.23
CA ILE A 486 -24.61 -44.69 -30.50
C ILE A 486 -23.67 -45.92 -30.47
N PRO A 487 -24.09 -47.14 -30.89
CA PRO A 487 -23.29 -48.37 -30.81
C PRO A 487 -22.49 -48.67 -32.10
N SER A 488 -21.35 -49.34 -31.97
CA SER A 488 -20.89 -50.29 -33.00
C SER A 488 -20.01 -51.41 -32.43
N VAL A 489 -20.19 -52.57 -33.04
CA VAL A 489 -19.69 -53.93 -32.79
C VAL A 489 -18.15 -53.95 -32.85
N THR A 490 -17.41 -54.70 -32.03
CA THR A 490 -16.94 -56.07 -32.35
C THR A 490 -16.22 -56.73 -31.16
N GLN A 491 -16.37 -58.05 -31.10
CA GLN A 491 -15.94 -59.01 -30.10
C GLN A 491 -14.44 -59.00 -29.78
N ASN A 492 -14.08 -59.26 -28.51
CA ASN A 492 -13.38 -60.51 -28.19
C ASN A 492 -13.42 -60.89 -26.70
N LYS A 493 -13.60 -62.20 -26.50
CA LYS A 493 -13.51 -62.94 -25.24
C LYS A 493 -12.22 -62.62 -24.48
N LEU A 494 -12.29 -62.50 -23.14
CA LEU A 494 -11.62 -63.40 -22.20
C LEU A 494 -12.15 -63.16 -20.75
N ARG A 495 -12.53 -64.25 -20.07
CA ARG A 495 -12.76 -64.36 -18.60
C ARG A 495 -11.44 -64.78 -17.94
N PRO A 496 -11.14 -64.42 -16.66
CA PRO A 496 -11.72 -65.09 -15.46
C PRO A 496 -12.05 -64.11 -14.29
N ARG A 497 -13.17 -64.25 -13.57
CA ARG A 497 -13.40 -65.02 -12.32
C ARG A 497 -12.41 -64.74 -11.17
N TYR A 498 -12.86 -64.02 -10.14
CA TYR A 498 -12.83 -64.23 -8.66
C TYR A 498 -13.39 -62.91 -8.08
N GLY A 499 -14.20 -62.79 -7.03
CA GLY A 499 -14.67 -63.68 -5.97
C GLY A 499 -15.12 -62.73 -4.86
N ILE A 500 -16.38 -62.83 -4.45
CA ILE A 500 -17.06 -62.02 -3.43
C ILE A 500 -16.31 -62.14 -2.10
N ILE A 501 -15.88 -61.02 -1.49
CA ILE A 501 -15.72 -60.90 -0.04
C ILE A 501 -16.16 -59.50 0.41
N LEU A 502 -17.27 -59.47 1.11
CA LEU A 502 -17.74 -58.38 1.95
C LEU A 502 -17.93 -59.02 3.32
N VAL A 503 -17.22 -58.55 4.36
CA VAL A 503 -17.58 -58.65 5.79
C VAL A 503 -16.54 -57.91 6.65
N ILE A 504 -17.01 -56.81 7.25
CA ILE A 504 -16.87 -56.36 8.64
C ILE A 504 -15.46 -56.19 9.23
N PHE A 505 -15.09 -54.95 9.54
CA PHE A 505 -14.31 -54.62 10.74
C PHE A 505 -14.90 -53.39 11.44
N VAL A 506 -15.49 -53.64 12.61
CA VAL A 506 -15.73 -52.64 13.66
C VAL A 506 -14.82 -52.99 14.83
N ALA A 507 -14.04 -51.98 15.22
CA ALA A 507 -13.44 -51.69 16.53
C ALA A 507 -12.58 -52.75 17.25
N ALA A 508 -11.30 -52.42 17.40
CA ALA A 508 -10.65 -52.42 18.71
C ALA A 508 -9.60 -51.31 18.77
N SER A 509 -9.89 -50.28 19.57
CA SER A 509 -8.94 -49.26 20.02
C SER A 509 -7.92 -49.82 21.00
N SER A 510 -6.82 -49.08 21.12
CA SER A 510 -5.79 -49.06 22.18
C SER A 510 -4.64 -50.06 22.03
N ILE A 511 -3.44 -49.52 21.76
CA ILE A 511 -2.37 -49.33 22.75
C ILE A 511 -1.27 -48.50 22.08
N GLY A 512 -1.00 -47.33 22.64
CA GLY A 512 0.23 -46.58 22.38
C GLY A 512 1.40 -47.13 23.20
N LEU A 513 2.61 -46.70 22.81
CA LEU A 513 3.93 -47.00 23.37
C LEU A 513 4.64 -48.22 22.75
N LEU A 514 5.50 -47.96 21.75
CA LEU A 514 6.89 -48.46 21.66
C LEU A 514 7.47 -48.12 20.29
N PHE A 515 8.04 -46.92 20.13
CA PHE A 515 9.07 -46.67 19.12
C PHE A 515 10.19 -45.84 19.73
N GLY A 516 11.14 -46.57 20.32
CA GLY A 516 12.42 -46.07 20.80
C GLY A 516 13.45 -47.17 20.66
N ALA A 517 14.42 -46.94 19.77
CA ALA A 517 15.69 -47.65 19.60
C ALA A 517 15.64 -49.14 19.17
N ILE A 518 15.99 -49.42 17.92
CA ILE A 518 17.18 -50.21 17.55
C ILE A 518 17.67 -49.70 16.18
N TYR A 519 18.79 -48.99 16.22
CA TYR A 519 19.71 -48.80 15.10
C TYR A 519 20.86 -49.80 15.34
N LEU A 520 21.23 -50.59 14.32
CA LEU A 520 22.60 -50.89 13.85
C LEU A 520 22.78 -52.29 13.20
N ILE A 521 23.03 -52.24 11.88
CA ILE A 521 24.09 -52.92 11.10
C ILE A 521 24.09 -54.46 10.92
N LYS A 522 23.89 -54.89 9.66
CA LYS A 522 24.80 -55.64 8.75
C LYS A 522 23.98 -56.11 7.53
N ASN A 523 24.42 -56.18 6.26
CA ASN A 523 25.65 -55.79 5.57
C ASN A 523 25.34 -55.74 4.05
N LYS A 524 25.98 -54.83 3.32
CA LYS A 524 26.03 -54.76 1.85
C LYS A 524 26.93 -55.87 1.27
N VAL A 525 26.58 -56.39 0.07
CA VAL A 525 27.54 -56.86 -0.95
C VAL A 525 27.00 -56.47 -2.35
N PRO A 526 27.85 -55.99 -3.29
CA PRO A 526 27.45 -55.38 -4.56
C PRO A 526 27.54 -56.34 -5.77
N LYS A 527 26.95 -55.95 -6.91
CA LYS A 527 27.32 -56.41 -8.27
C LYS A 527 27.47 -55.15 -9.13
N VAL A 528 28.68 -54.63 -9.37
CA VAL A 528 29.71 -55.06 -10.35
C VAL A 528 29.18 -55.13 -11.78
N TYR A 529 29.54 -54.09 -12.52
CA TYR A 529 29.54 -53.92 -13.96
C TYR A 529 30.78 -54.58 -14.56
N VAL A 530 30.66 -55.28 -15.69
CA VAL A 530 31.77 -55.53 -16.63
C VAL A 530 31.24 -55.30 -18.05
N PRO A 531 31.95 -54.50 -18.88
CA PRO A 531 31.54 -54.13 -20.23
C PRO A 531 32.02 -55.14 -21.27
N GLU A 532 31.45 -55.10 -22.48
CA GLU A 532 32.09 -55.69 -23.66
C GLU A 532 32.17 -54.66 -24.79
N VAL A 533 33.39 -54.56 -25.34
CA VAL A 533 33.87 -53.57 -26.30
C VAL A 533 33.76 -54.12 -27.72
N LYS A 534 33.50 -53.17 -28.64
CA LYS A 534 33.52 -53.19 -30.10
C LYS A 534 34.55 -54.13 -30.76
N SER A 535 34.19 -54.61 -31.96
CA SER A 535 35.13 -54.64 -33.09
C SER A 535 34.43 -54.28 -34.40
N ALA A 536 35.08 -53.44 -35.19
CA ALA A 536 34.70 -53.03 -36.53
C ALA A 536 35.68 -53.66 -37.54
N GLU A 537 35.24 -53.96 -38.77
CA GLU A 537 36.00 -53.74 -40.02
C GLU A 537 35.05 -53.93 -41.23
N VAL A 538 34.76 -52.88 -42.01
CA VAL A 538 35.40 -52.43 -43.27
C VAL A 538 35.08 -53.33 -44.47
N THR A 539 34.43 -52.76 -45.50
CA THR A 539 34.97 -52.59 -46.89
C THR A 539 33.88 -52.02 -47.83
N GLN A 540 34.12 -50.83 -48.38
CA GLN A 540 33.56 -50.31 -49.65
C GLN A 540 34.43 -50.85 -50.82
N PRO A 541 33.96 -51.02 -52.08
CA PRO A 541 33.61 -49.84 -52.91
C PRO A 541 32.59 -50.01 -54.08
N SER A 542 32.01 -48.85 -54.40
CA SER A 542 31.73 -48.25 -55.73
C SER A 542 30.79 -48.88 -56.78
N LYS A 543 29.72 -48.09 -57.05
CA LYS A 543 29.19 -47.56 -58.33
C LYS A 543 28.70 -48.53 -59.42
N GLU A 544 27.41 -48.39 -59.78
CA GLU A 544 26.90 -47.91 -61.10
C GLU A 544 25.35 -47.71 -61.00
N LEU A 545 24.82 -46.47 -61.00
CA LEU A 545 24.10 -45.74 -62.08
C LEU A 545 22.80 -46.46 -62.56
N VAL A 546 21.59 -45.87 -62.68
CA VAL A 546 21.08 -44.59 -63.26
C VAL A 546 19.61 -44.34 -62.72
N PRO A 547 18.79 -43.32 -63.11
CA PRO A 547 18.65 -42.04 -62.40
C PRO A 547 17.20 -41.51 -62.17
N VAL A 548 17.13 -40.27 -61.65
CA VAL A 548 16.10 -39.21 -61.78
C VAL A 548 14.67 -39.47 -61.28
N ALA A 549 14.34 -38.86 -60.14
CA ALA A 549 13.10 -38.11 -59.95
C ALA A 549 13.33 -36.99 -58.92
N GLN A 550 12.71 -35.85 -59.16
CA GLN A 550 13.03 -34.51 -58.68
C GLN A 550 12.78 -34.27 -57.18
N GLU A 551 13.59 -33.36 -56.64
CA GLU A 551 13.47 -32.72 -55.33
C GLU A 551 12.12 -32.02 -55.16
N THR A 552 11.49 -32.25 -54.01
CA THR A 552 10.76 -31.22 -53.28
C THR A 552 11.45 -31.03 -51.94
N ALA A 553 12.11 -29.89 -51.79
CA ALA A 553 12.73 -29.46 -50.56
C ALA A 553 11.66 -29.36 -49.45
N VAL A 554 11.87 -30.08 -48.35
CA VAL A 554 11.20 -29.81 -47.07
C VAL A 554 12.15 -28.93 -46.27
N GLU A 555 11.72 -27.70 -46.09
CA GLU A 555 12.35 -26.65 -45.30
C GLU A 555 12.50 -27.11 -43.83
N GLN A 556 13.74 -27.39 -43.40
CA GLN A 556 14.05 -27.62 -41.99
C GLN A 556 13.97 -26.29 -41.24
N LYS A 557 12.82 -26.01 -40.63
CA LYS A 557 12.68 -24.90 -39.68
C LYS A 557 13.51 -25.25 -38.44
N ASN A 558 14.64 -24.56 -38.23
CA ASN A 558 15.40 -24.65 -36.98
C ASN A 558 14.48 -24.22 -35.83
N GLU A 559 13.94 -25.18 -35.07
CA GLU A 559 13.14 -24.90 -33.89
C GLU A 559 14.05 -24.31 -32.80
N LYS A 560 13.85 -23.02 -32.45
CA LYS A 560 14.53 -22.38 -31.31
C LYS A 560 14.20 -23.19 -30.05
N LYS A 561 15.21 -23.51 -29.25
CA LYS A 561 15.05 -24.22 -27.97
C LYS A 561 15.40 -23.30 -26.82
N VAL A 562 14.66 -23.45 -25.72
CA VAL A 562 14.93 -22.75 -24.46
C VAL A 562 15.00 -23.76 -23.32
N ARG A 563 15.76 -23.46 -22.28
CA ARG A 563 15.91 -24.33 -21.11
C ARG A 563 14.98 -23.86 -19.99
N VAL A 564 14.13 -24.76 -19.51
CA VAL A 564 13.31 -24.53 -18.30
C VAL A 564 14.13 -24.93 -17.08
N LEU A 565 14.20 -24.05 -16.08
CA LEU A 565 14.91 -24.25 -14.82
C LEU A 565 13.92 -24.57 -13.69
N VAL A 566 14.10 -25.72 -13.04
CA VAL A 566 13.36 -26.15 -11.85
C VAL A 566 14.30 -26.05 -10.65
N ILE A 567 13.88 -25.37 -9.58
CA ILE A 567 14.66 -25.16 -8.34
C ILE A 567 13.95 -25.78 -7.13
N ASP A 568 14.73 -26.33 -6.20
CA ASP A 568 14.28 -26.84 -4.89
C ASP A 568 13.10 -27.84 -4.94
N SER A 569 13.03 -28.63 -6.02
CA SER A 569 11.98 -29.63 -6.27
C SER A 569 10.57 -29.05 -6.44
N TYR A 570 10.43 -27.75 -6.73
CA TYR A 570 9.16 -27.16 -7.12
C TYR A 570 8.96 -27.28 -8.63
N PRO A 571 7.98 -28.08 -9.09
CA PRO A 571 7.70 -28.19 -10.51
C PRO A 571 7.26 -26.84 -11.08
N VAL A 572 7.78 -26.48 -12.25
CA VAL A 572 7.36 -25.27 -12.98
C VAL A 572 5.99 -25.51 -13.60
N ASN A 573 5.05 -24.60 -13.35
CA ASN A 573 3.70 -24.70 -13.89
C ASN A 573 3.69 -24.31 -15.38
N VAL A 574 2.93 -25.06 -16.17
CA VAL A 574 2.62 -24.71 -17.56
C VAL A 574 1.15 -24.31 -17.63
N ARG A 575 0.85 -23.18 -18.25
CA ARG A 575 -0.47 -22.56 -18.25
C ARG A 575 -1.09 -22.48 -19.64
N GLU A 576 -2.41 -22.40 -19.69
CA GLU A 576 -3.16 -22.26 -20.95
C GLU A 576 -2.92 -20.90 -21.63
N LYS A 577 -2.74 -19.83 -20.83
CA LYS A 577 -2.41 -18.47 -21.28
C LYS A 577 -1.19 -17.93 -20.52
N GLY A 578 -0.51 -16.92 -21.08
CA GLY A 578 0.59 -16.21 -20.45
C GLY A 578 0.14 -15.30 -19.30
N SER A 579 -0.40 -15.89 -18.24
CA SER A 579 -0.86 -15.18 -17.05
C SER A 579 -0.94 -16.13 -15.85
N LEU A 580 -0.62 -15.63 -14.65
CA LEU A 580 -0.74 -16.39 -13.39
C LEU A 580 -2.21 -16.68 -13.02
N SER A 581 -3.17 -15.92 -13.56
CA SER A 581 -4.60 -16.20 -13.37
C SER A 581 -5.11 -17.36 -14.23
N SER A 582 -4.33 -17.79 -15.22
CA SER A 582 -4.68 -18.86 -16.17
C SER A 582 -4.57 -20.25 -15.53
N ALA A 583 -5.40 -21.17 -16.01
CA ALA A 583 -5.41 -22.56 -15.57
C ALA A 583 -4.05 -23.23 -15.81
N ILE A 584 -3.58 -23.96 -14.79
CA ILE A 584 -2.39 -24.82 -14.89
C ILE A 584 -2.79 -26.08 -15.67
N ILE A 585 -2.24 -26.23 -16.87
CA ILE A 585 -2.50 -27.36 -17.77
C ILE A 585 -1.48 -28.49 -17.62
N GLY A 586 -0.37 -28.23 -16.92
CA GLY A 586 0.67 -29.22 -16.70
C GLY A 586 1.79 -28.69 -15.83
N LYS A 587 2.75 -29.57 -15.55
CA LYS A 587 3.89 -29.27 -14.69
C LYS A 587 5.16 -29.88 -15.27
N ILE A 588 6.27 -29.15 -15.16
CA ILE A 588 7.60 -29.61 -15.52
C ILE A 588 8.36 -29.89 -14.21
N PRO A 589 8.55 -31.18 -13.84
CA PRO A 589 9.10 -31.54 -12.53
C PRO A 589 10.61 -31.42 -12.42
N GLU A 590 11.33 -31.37 -13.56
CA GLU A 590 12.78 -31.30 -13.61
C GLU A 590 13.21 -30.39 -14.77
N SER A 591 14.36 -29.72 -14.61
CA SER A 591 14.92 -28.82 -15.62
C SER A 591 15.11 -29.55 -16.95
N ARG A 592 14.57 -28.99 -18.04
CA ARG A 592 14.63 -29.62 -19.37
C ARG A 592 14.59 -28.58 -20.48
N GLU A 593 15.08 -28.95 -21.66
CA GLU A 593 14.94 -28.14 -22.86
C GLU A 593 13.58 -28.39 -23.52
N VAL A 594 12.94 -27.29 -23.96
CA VAL A 594 11.66 -27.30 -24.65
C VAL A 594 11.75 -26.45 -25.91
N THR A 595 10.89 -26.74 -26.90
CA THR A 595 10.82 -25.94 -28.13
C THR A 595 10.11 -24.62 -27.84
N PHE A 596 10.80 -23.51 -28.11
CA PHE A 596 10.26 -22.15 -28.05
C PHE A 596 9.31 -21.90 -29.23
N MET A 597 8.21 -21.21 -28.97
CA MET A 597 7.24 -20.83 -30.00
C MET A 597 7.14 -19.31 -30.14
N GLU A 598 6.75 -18.63 -29.07
CA GLU A 598 6.56 -17.18 -29.02
C GLU A 598 6.77 -16.64 -27.60
N GLU A 599 6.96 -15.33 -27.48
CA GLU A 599 7.09 -14.64 -26.21
C GLU A 599 6.19 -13.40 -26.20
N ILE A 600 5.39 -13.27 -25.14
CA ILE A 600 4.50 -12.12 -24.96
C ILE A 600 4.50 -11.75 -23.48
N GLY A 601 4.80 -10.49 -23.16
CA GLY A 601 4.55 -9.90 -21.84
C GLY A 601 5.21 -10.64 -20.66
N GLY A 602 6.44 -11.12 -20.82
CA GLY A 602 7.16 -11.86 -19.75
C GLY A 602 6.80 -13.35 -19.65
N TRP A 603 6.10 -13.89 -20.66
CA TRP A 603 5.78 -15.31 -20.76
C TRP A 603 6.30 -15.89 -22.06
N THR A 604 6.85 -17.09 -21.97
CA THR A 604 7.31 -17.87 -23.11
C THR A 604 6.34 -19.00 -23.39
N LYS A 605 5.79 -19.03 -24.60
CA LYS A 605 5.01 -20.16 -25.09
C LYS A 605 5.94 -21.24 -25.61
N VAL A 606 5.72 -22.46 -25.15
CA VAL A 606 6.54 -23.62 -25.46
C VAL A 606 5.67 -24.79 -25.92
N LYS A 607 6.27 -25.68 -26.71
CA LYS A 607 5.62 -26.92 -27.12
C LYS A 607 5.58 -27.91 -25.96
N VAL A 608 4.40 -28.44 -25.67
CA VAL A 608 4.16 -29.44 -24.60
C VAL A 608 3.25 -30.55 -25.11
N ASP A 609 3.04 -31.55 -24.28
CA ASP A 609 2.10 -32.65 -24.53
C ASP A 609 1.45 -32.99 -23.19
N PHE A 610 0.29 -32.39 -22.93
CA PHE A 610 -0.49 -32.59 -21.72
C PHE A 610 -1.94 -32.92 -22.04
N ILE A 611 -2.56 -33.75 -21.21
CA ILE A 611 -3.98 -34.09 -21.30
C ILE A 611 -4.65 -33.70 -19.99
N VAL A 612 -5.59 -32.76 -20.05
CA VAL A 612 -6.35 -32.26 -18.89
C VAL A 612 -7.83 -32.33 -19.22
N GLU A 613 -8.62 -33.00 -18.36
CA GLU A 613 -10.08 -33.17 -18.57
C GLU A 613 -10.46 -33.81 -19.93
N GLY A 614 -9.55 -34.60 -20.53
CA GLY A 614 -9.74 -35.18 -21.87
C GLY A 614 -9.45 -34.24 -23.03
N LYS A 615 -9.02 -33.00 -22.76
CA LYS A 615 -8.51 -32.04 -23.74
C LYS A 615 -6.98 -32.16 -23.84
N GLU A 616 -6.49 -32.27 -25.07
CA GLU A 616 -5.05 -32.32 -25.38
C GLU A 616 -4.51 -30.91 -25.59
N TYR A 617 -3.35 -30.63 -24.99
CA TYR A 617 -2.63 -29.38 -25.06
C TYR A 617 -1.25 -29.64 -25.67
N LEU A 618 -1.03 -29.08 -26.88
CA LEU A 618 0.22 -29.20 -27.63
C LEU A 618 1.17 -28.01 -27.41
N ASP A 619 0.67 -26.97 -26.76
CA ASP A 619 1.41 -25.78 -26.38
C ASP A 619 0.94 -25.26 -25.02
N GLY A 620 1.76 -24.42 -24.40
CA GLY A 620 1.49 -23.85 -23.10
C GLY A 620 2.49 -22.76 -22.74
N TRP A 621 2.13 -21.93 -21.78
CA TRP A 621 2.90 -20.77 -21.36
C TRP A 621 3.65 -21.03 -20.06
N ILE A 622 4.92 -20.60 -20.02
CA ILE A 622 5.80 -20.67 -18.86
C ILE A 622 6.28 -19.24 -18.57
N ASN A 623 6.35 -18.88 -17.29
CA ASN A 623 6.86 -17.59 -16.86
C ASN A 623 8.37 -17.47 -17.19
N ASN A 624 8.79 -16.34 -17.75
CA ASN A 624 10.18 -16.14 -18.18
C ASN A 624 11.21 -16.25 -17.04
N ASN A 625 10.80 -16.09 -15.78
CA ASN A 625 11.67 -16.30 -14.62
C ASN A 625 12.27 -17.71 -14.57
N TYR A 626 11.68 -18.69 -15.25
CA TYR A 626 12.17 -20.07 -15.30
C TYR A 626 12.85 -20.41 -16.63
N ILE A 627 13.06 -19.45 -17.52
CA ILE A 627 13.60 -19.70 -18.86
C ILE A 627 15.02 -19.15 -18.97
N GLU A 628 15.96 -20.02 -19.35
CA GLU A 628 17.34 -19.67 -19.68
C GLU A 628 17.58 -19.86 -21.19
N GLY A 629 18.29 -18.90 -21.80
CA GLY A 629 18.70 -18.96 -23.21
C GLY A 629 17.87 -18.14 -24.20
N ILE A 630 17.13 -17.13 -23.75
CA ILE A 630 16.57 -16.10 -24.64
C ILE A 630 17.70 -15.10 -24.95
N GLU A 631 18.64 -15.48 -25.81
CA GLU A 631 19.49 -14.47 -26.44
C GLU A 631 18.61 -13.63 -27.38
N ASN A 632 18.52 -12.34 -27.06
CA ASN A 632 18.01 -11.30 -27.94
C ASN A 632 19.04 -11.13 -29.06
N GLU A 633 18.70 -11.52 -30.29
CA GLU A 633 19.37 -10.99 -31.49
C GLU A 633 18.83 -9.60 -31.82
#